data_AF-A0A1J6K2L7-F1
#
_entry.id   AF-A0A1J6K2L7-F1
#
_cell.length_a   1.000
_cell.length_b   1.000
_cell.length_c   1.000
_cell.angle_alpha   90.00
_cell.angle_beta   90.00
_cell.angle_gamma   90.00
#
_symmetry.space_group_name_H-M   'P 1'
#
loop_
_entity.id
_entity.type
_entity.pdbx_description
1 polymer ?
#
loop_
_entity_poly.entity_id
_entity_poly.type
_entity_poly.pdbx_seq_one_letter_code
_entity_poly.pdbx_strand_id
1 'polypeptide(L)'
;MSVDDSTPQVDKISLSDGVEEAQFSQRVPVRSILGRPDGGAGLAGKVVKIGGWVKTGREQGKGSFAFLEVNDGSCPANLQVIVDSAVYKLGDLVPTGTCVHVEGELKLPPEGAKQKVELRVQKVLSVGTVDAGKYPLPKTKLTLEFLRDVVHLRPRTNT
;
A
#
# COMPACT_ATOMS: atom_id res chain seq x y z
N MET A 1 7.01 47.42 10.65
CA MET A 1 7.54 46.27 9.89
C MET A 1 6.75 45.05 10.34
N SER A 2 5.64 44.79 9.65
CA SER A 2 4.78 43.65 9.93
C SER A 2 5.36 42.45 9.20
N VAL A 3 5.71 41.41 9.95
CA VAL A 3 6.14 40.12 9.41
C VAL A 3 4.90 39.24 9.28
N ASP A 4 4.46 39.05 8.04
CA ASP A 4 3.49 38.04 7.63
C ASP A 4 4.09 36.65 7.84
N ASP A 5 3.67 35.95 8.88
CA ASP A 5 3.88 34.51 9.04
C ASP A 5 2.78 33.77 8.28
N SER A 6 3.03 33.51 7.00
CA SER A 6 2.17 32.66 6.17
C SER A 6 2.47 31.19 6.48
N THR A 7 1.83 30.64 7.51
CA THR A 7 1.79 29.20 7.75
C THR A 7 1.08 28.51 6.57
N PRO A 8 1.66 27.46 5.94
CA PRO A 8 0.99 26.76 4.85
C PRO A 8 -0.27 26.07 5.37
N GLN A 9 -1.41 26.38 4.76
CA GLN A 9 -2.70 25.76 5.04
C GLN A 9 -2.64 24.26 4.73
N VAL A 10 -2.92 23.44 5.74
CA VAL A 10 -3.17 22.01 5.57
C VAL A 10 -4.55 21.89 4.90
N ASP A 11 -4.56 21.51 3.63
CA ASP A 11 -5.78 21.32 2.85
C ASP A 11 -6.75 20.39 3.58
N LYS A 12 -7.91 20.93 3.93
CA LYS A 12 -9.06 20.16 4.41
C LYS A 12 -9.56 19.32 3.24
N ILE A 13 -9.18 18.05 3.19
CA ILE A 13 -9.73 17.08 2.24
C ILE A 13 -11.22 16.95 2.53
N SER A 14 -12.06 17.53 1.66
CA SER A 14 -13.50 17.32 1.68
C SER A 14 -13.82 15.85 1.44
N LEU A 15 -14.89 15.34 2.07
CA LEU A 15 -15.45 14.02 1.77
C LEU A 15 -16.10 14.07 0.36
N SER A 16 -15.29 14.01 -0.69
CA SER A 16 -15.77 13.71 -2.03
C SER A 16 -15.91 12.19 -2.17
N ASP A 17 -16.94 11.74 -2.87
CA ASP A 17 -17.18 10.31 -3.18
C ASP A 17 -16.16 9.71 -4.18
N GLY A 18 -15.31 10.57 -4.74
CA GLY A 18 -14.27 10.22 -5.70
C GLY A 18 -12.97 9.77 -5.03
N VAL A 19 -12.30 8.83 -5.68
CA VAL A 19 -10.93 8.44 -5.38
C VAL A 19 -10.02 9.21 -6.32
N GLU A 20 -9.05 9.95 -5.78
CA GLU A 20 -8.12 10.72 -6.62
C GLU A 20 -7.08 9.79 -7.24
N GLU A 21 -7.04 9.75 -8.57
CA GLU A 21 -6.08 8.98 -9.34
C GLU A 21 -4.80 9.78 -9.60
N ALA A 22 -3.66 9.09 -9.68
CA ALA A 22 -2.39 9.68 -10.07
C ALA A 22 -2.43 10.12 -11.55
N GLN A 23 -2.02 11.36 -11.80
CA GLN A 23 -2.07 12.07 -13.08
C GLN A 23 -1.58 11.26 -14.30
N PHE A 24 -0.60 10.37 -14.13
CA PHE A 24 0.08 9.69 -15.24
C PHE A 24 -0.04 8.16 -15.23
N SER A 25 -0.76 7.55 -14.27
CA SER A 25 -0.72 6.08 -14.17
C SER A 25 -2.03 5.37 -13.87
N GLN A 26 -3.17 6.09 -13.86
CA GLN A 26 -4.51 5.56 -13.50
C GLN A 26 -4.51 4.77 -12.18
N ARG A 27 -3.46 4.93 -11.36
CA ARG A 27 -3.30 4.29 -10.07
C ARG A 27 -3.78 5.26 -9.02
N VAL A 28 -4.54 4.74 -8.09
CA VAL A 28 -4.92 5.42 -6.87
C VAL A 28 -3.74 5.35 -5.89
N PRO A 29 -3.18 6.49 -5.44
CA PRO A 29 -2.21 6.50 -4.36
C PRO A 29 -2.83 5.98 -3.06
N VAL A 30 -2.07 5.21 -2.28
CA VAL A 30 -2.52 4.67 -0.99
C VAL A 30 -2.94 5.80 -0.04
N ARG A 31 -2.25 6.93 -0.07
CA ARG A 31 -2.60 8.14 0.69
C ARG A 31 -4.01 8.65 0.37
N SER A 32 -4.47 8.57 -0.88
CA SER A 32 -5.81 9.04 -1.28
C SER A 32 -6.92 8.17 -0.69
N ILE A 33 -6.60 6.92 -0.31
CA ILE A 33 -7.52 6.00 0.37
C ILE A 33 -7.42 6.19 1.89
N LEU A 34 -6.23 6.00 2.45
CA LEU A 34 -6.02 5.91 3.90
C LEU A 34 -5.91 7.28 4.59
N GLY A 35 -5.59 8.33 3.85
CA GLY A 35 -5.46 9.70 4.36
C GLY A 35 -6.80 10.41 4.60
N ARG A 36 -7.91 9.79 4.22
CA ARG A 36 -9.25 10.30 4.49
C ARG A 36 -9.56 10.28 6.00
N PRO A 37 -10.40 11.20 6.51
CA PRO A 37 -10.80 11.19 7.93
C PRO A 37 -11.45 9.86 8.39
N ASP A 38 -12.18 9.21 7.48
CA ASP A 38 -12.81 7.90 7.68
C ASP A 38 -11.83 6.72 7.51
N GLY A 39 -10.55 6.99 7.19
CA GLY A 39 -9.52 5.99 6.88
C GLY A 39 -9.84 5.11 5.67
N GLY A 40 -10.66 5.62 4.74
CA GLY A 40 -11.04 4.92 3.51
C GLY A 40 -12.33 4.10 3.61
N ALA A 41 -12.98 4.06 4.78
CA ALA A 41 -14.22 3.29 4.97
C ALA A 41 -15.35 3.74 4.04
N GLY A 42 -15.49 5.04 3.78
CA GLY A 42 -16.48 5.59 2.84
C GLY A 42 -16.21 5.25 1.36
N LEU A 43 -15.07 4.64 1.04
CA LEU A 43 -14.75 4.15 -0.29
C LEU A 43 -15.08 2.66 -0.48
N ALA A 44 -15.69 2.00 0.51
CA ALA A 44 -16.10 0.61 0.38
C ALA A 44 -17.03 0.40 -0.83
N GLY A 45 -16.83 -0.71 -1.55
CA GLY A 45 -17.51 -1.03 -2.80
C GLY A 45 -16.91 -0.38 -4.06
N LYS A 46 -15.94 0.54 -3.92
CA LYS A 46 -15.23 1.10 -5.07
C LYS A 46 -14.17 0.14 -5.58
N VAL A 47 -14.10 -0.02 -6.90
CA VAL A 47 -13.01 -0.72 -7.58
C VAL A 47 -11.90 0.29 -7.87
N VAL A 48 -10.68 -0.03 -7.45
CA VAL A 48 -9.51 0.82 -7.61
C VAL A 48 -8.32 0.02 -8.12
N LYS A 49 -7.42 0.71 -8.83
CA LYS A 49 -6.11 0.18 -9.21
C LYS A 49 -5.08 0.80 -8.30
N ILE A 50 -4.29 -0.03 -7.62
CA ILE A 50 -3.16 0.43 -6.83
C ILE A 50 -1.87 -0.18 -7.36
N GLY A 51 -0.74 0.43 -7.03
CA GLY A 51 0.54 -0.23 -7.19
C GLY A 51 1.56 0.25 -6.19
N GLY A 52 2.48 -0.63 -5.83
CA GLY A 52 3.49 -0.37 -4.81
C GLY A 52 4.35 -1.59 -4.54
N TRP A 53 5.01 -1.59 -3.39
CA TRP A 53 5.88 -2.67 -2.94
C TRP A 53 5.28 -3.40 -1.74
N VAL A 54 5.37 -4.72 -1.77
CA VAL A 54 4.98 -5.58 -0.65
C VAL A 54 5.97 -5.39 0.50
N LYS A 55 5.50 -4.86 1.61
CA LYS A 55 6.26 -4.74 2.87
C LYS A 55 6.27 -6.06 3.62
N THR A 56 5.08 -6.64 3.76
CA THR A 56 4.85 -7.93 4.42
C THR A 56 3.87 -8.73 3.58
N GLY A 57 4.22 -9.95 3.21
CA GLY A 57 3.31 -10.92 2.63
C GLY A 57 3.22 -12.18 3.48
N ARG A 58 2.04 -12.80 3.56
CA ARG A 58 1.84 -14.13 4.15
C ARG A 58 0.68 -14.86 3.47
N GLU A 59 0.86 -16.16 3.25
CA GLU A 59 -0.24 -17.04 2.85
C GLU A 59 -1.07 -17.44 4.08
N GLN A 60 -2.38 -17.59 3.89
CA GLN A 60 -3.34 -17.98 4.92
C GLN A 60 -4.37 -18.95 4.32
N GLY A 61 -5.24 -19.52 5.15
CA GLY A 61 -6.28 -20.43 4.70
C GLY A 61 -5.73 -21.72 4.07
N LYS A 62 -4.54 -22.16 4.50
CA LYS A 62 -3.79 -23.28 3.88
C LYS A 62 -3.41 -23.01 2.42
N GLY A 63 -3.07 -21.76 2.09
CA GLY A 63 -2.66 -21.35 0.75
C GLY A 63 -3.82 -20.96 -0.17
N SER A 64 -5.02 -20.75 0.37
CA SER A 64 -6.17 -20.30 -0.42
C SER A 64 -6.14 -18.80 -0.72
N PHE A 65 -5.48 -18.01 0.11
CA PHE A 65 -5.29 -16.57 -0.14
C PHE A 65 -4.04 -16.05 0.58
N ALA A 66 -3.56 -14.88 0.16
CA ALA A 66 -2.46 -14.16 0.78
C ALA A 66 -2.91 -12.80 1.31
N PHE A 67 -2.40 -12.44 2.49
CA PHE A 67 -2.42 -11.07 2.99
C PHE A 67 -1.12 -10.37 2.61
N LEU A 68 -1.24 -9.23 1.95
CA LEU A 68 -0.14 -8.36 1.58
C LEU A 68 -0.35 -7.00 2.24
N GLU A 69 0.70 -6.46 2.85
CA GLU A 69 0.79 -5.05 3.21
C GLU A 69 1.54 -4.33 2.09
N VAL A 70 0.83 -3.47 1.36
CA VAL A 70 1.39 -2.75 0.22
C VAL A 70 1.62 -1.29 0.59
N ASN A 71 2.81 -0.78 0.25
CA ASN A 71 3.16 0.62 0.40
C ASN A 71 3.68 1.17 -0.93
N ASP A 72 3.21 2.36 -1.32
CA ASP A 72 3.58 3.03 -2.57
C ASP A 72 4.45 4.28 -2.35
N GLY A 73 4.83 4.57 -1.10
CA GLY A 73 5.59 5.76 -0.70
C GLY A 73 4.78 7.04 -0.58
N SER A 74 3.48 7.04 -0.91
CA SER A 74 2.63 8.24 -0.81
C SER A 74 2.30 8.63 0.64
N CYS A 75 2.31 7.66 1.56
CA CYS A 75 2.21 7.85 3.00
C CYS A 75 2.91 6.72 3.78
N PRO A 76 3.19 6.91 5.09
CA PRO A 76 3.82 5.86 5.92
C PRO A 76 2.92 4.64 6.19
N ALA A 77 1.61 4.77 5.99
CA ALA A 77 0.65 3.69 6.22
C ALA A 77 0.68 2.65 5.09
N ASN A 78 0.37 1.40 5.43
CA ASN A 78 0.28 0.30 4.47
C ASN A 78 -1.18 -0.06 4.21
N LEU A 79 -1.54 -0.28 2.95
CA LEU A 79 -2.86 -0.83 2.61
C LEU A 79 -2.83 -2.35 2.71
N GLN A 80 -3.80 -2.92 3.42
CA GLN A 80 -4.02 -4.37 3.42
C GLN A 80 -4.66 -4.80 2.11
N VAL A 81 -4.01 -5.71 1.41
CA VAL A 81 -4.41 -6.25 0.12
C VAL A 81 -4.53 -7.76 0.27
N ILE A 82 -5.64 -8.33 -0.20
CA ILE A 82 -5.93 -9.74 -0.11
C ILE A 82 -6.07 -10.30 -1.52
N VAL A 83 -5.31 -11.36 -1.79
CA VAL A 83 -5.28 -12.02 -3.10
C VAL A 83 -5.62 -13.48 -2.91
N ASP A 84 -6.68 -13.95 -3.56
CA ASP A 84 -7.03 -15.36 -3.58
C ASP A 84 -6.14 -16.13 -4.57
N SER A 85 -5.81 -17.39 -4.24
CA SER A 85 -4.98 -18.23 -5.11
C SER A 85 -5.64 -18.55 -6.45
N ALA A 86 -6.96 -18.40 -6.54
CA ALA A 86 -7.73 -18.46 -7.77
C ALA A 86 -7.45 -17.28 -8.73
N VAL A 87 -6.99 -16.14 -8.21
CA VAL A 87 -6.71 -14.93 -9.00
C VAL A 87 -5.28 -14.92 -9.52
N TYR A 88 -4.31 -15.30 -8.67
CA TYR A 88 -2.89 -15.30 -9.03
C TYR A 88 -2.07 -16.24 -8.14
N LYS A 89 -0.89 -16.64 -8.63
CA LYS A 89 0.06 -17.47 -7.87
C LYS A 89 0.64 -16.71 -6.68
N LEU A 90 0.22 -17.09 -5.46
CA LEU A 90 0.53 -16.37 -4.22
C LEU A 90 2.04 -16.29 -3.92
N GLY A 91 2.78 -17.37 -4.20
CA GLY A 91 4.22 -17.42 -3.95
C GLY A 91 5.04 -16.36 -4.70
N ASP A 92 4.52 -15.82 -5.79
CA ASP A 92 5.19 -14.77 -6.57
C ASP A 92 4.91 -13.36 -6.01
N LEU A 93 3.91 -13.22 -5.13
CA LEU A 93 3.44 -11.96 -4.54
C LEU A 93 3.96 -11.75 -3.12
N VAL A 94 4.04 -12.82 -2.34
CA VAL A 94 4.37 -12.82 -0.92
C VAL A 94 5.79 -12.29 -0.57
N PRO A 95 6.84 -12.47 -1.40
CA PRO A 95 8.17 -11.98 -1.06
C PRO A 95 8.20 -10.47 -0.80
N THR A 96 8.86 -10.04 0.27
CA THR A 96 9.06 -8.62 0.58
C THR A 96 9.86 -7.94 -0.53
N GLY A 97 9.44 -6.75 -0.90
CA GLY A 97 10.03 -5.99 -2.01
C GLY A 97 9.36 -6.23 -3.35
N THR A 98 8.50 -7.25 -3.48
CA THR A 98 7.76 -7.52 -4.72
C THR A 98 6.97 -6.29 -5.13
N CYS A 99 7.14 -5.88 -6.38
CA CYS A 99 6.37 -4.81 -6.97
C CYS A 99 5.04 -5.38 -7.47
N VAL A 100 3.93 -4.77 -7.08
CA VAL A 100 2.60 -5.21 -7.49
C VAL A 100 1.83 -4.05 -8.10
N HIS A 101 1.08 -4.32 -9.15
CA HIS A 101 0.03 -3.46 -9.69
C HIS A 101 -1.23 -4.31 -9.80
N VAL A 102 -2.23 -3.98 -9.00
CA VAL A 102 -3.45 -4.79 -8.85
C VAL A 102 -4.70 -3.92 -8.93
N GLU A 103 -5.77 -4.53 -9.42
CA GLU A 103 -7.11 -3.98 -9.45
C GLU A 103 -7.99 -4.80 -8.49
N GLY A 104 -8.75 -4.12 -7.66
CA GLY A 104 -9.57 -4.78 -6.66
C GLY A 104 -10.64 -3.87 -6.09
N GLU A 105 -11.53 -4.47 -5.30
CA GLU A 105 -12.61 -3.78 -4.62
C GLU A 105 -12.21 -3.48 -3.17
N LEU A 106 -12.42 -2.23 -2.74
CA LEU A 106 -12.26 -1.84 -1.35
C LEU A 106 -13.42 -2.41 -0.54
N LYS A 107 -13.13 -3.13 0.55
CA LYS A 107 -14.12 -3.70 1.46
C LYS A 107 -13.86 -3.25 2.88
N LEU A 108 -14.95 -3.19 3.64
CA LEU A 108 -14.86 -3.09 5.09
C LEU A 108 -14.33 -4.43 5.62
N PRO A 109 -13.28 -4.39 6.46
CA PRO A 109 -12.75 -5.61 7.05
C PRO A 109 -13.73 -6.17 8.09
N PRO A 110 -13.56 -7.44 8.50
CA PRO A 110 -14.39 -8.06 9.54
C PRO A 110 -14.35 -7.28 10.86
N GLU A 111 -15.40 -7.42 11.66
CA GLU A 111 -15.49 -6.78 12.97
C GLU A 111 -14.29 -7.15 13.86
N GLY A 112 -13.65 -6.14 14.46
CA GLY A 112 -12.44 -6.31 15.28
C GLY A 112 -11.10 -6.25 14.53
N ALA A 113 -11.11 -6.07 13.20
CA ALA A 113 -9.89 -5.78 12.46
C ALA A 113 -9.34 -4.39 12.80
N LYS A 114 -8.01 -4.27 12.90
CA LYS A 114 -7.34 -2.96 13.16
C LYS A 114 -7.38 -2.02 11.97
N GLN A 115 -7.49 -2.57 10.76
CA GLN A 115 -7.57 -1.80 9.52
C GLN A 115 -8.98 -1.24 9.36
N LYS A 116 -9.12 -0.07 8.73
CA LYS A 116 -10.44 0.53 8.43
C LYS A 116 -10.99 0.12 7.07
N VAL A 117 -10.11 -0.31 6.17
CA VAL A 117 -10.44 -0.76 4.81
C VAL A 117 -9.41 -1.79 4.36
N GLU A 118 -9.82 -2.75 3.54
CA GLU A 118 -8.94 -3.71 2.87
C GLU A 118 -9.28 -3.79 1.38
N LEU A 119 -8.31 -4.12 0.54
CA LEU A 119 -8.50 -4.30 -0.90
C LEU A 119 -8.58 -5.79 -1.23
N ARG A 120 -9.70 -6.25 -1.78
CA ARG A 120 -9.86 -7.61 -2.31
C ARG A 120 -9.53 -7.60 -3.81
N VAL A 121 -8.41 -8.22 -4.18
CA VAL A 121 -7.92 -8.20 -5.55
C VAL A 121 -8.82 -9.04 -6.45
N GLN A 122 -9.27 -8.43 -7.53
CA GLN A 122 -10.03 -9.10 -8.59
C GLN A 122 -9.13 -9.44 -9.77
N LYS A 123 -8.12 -8.61 -10.03
CA LYS A 123 -7.18 -8.79 -11.14
C LYS A 123 -5.78 -8.32 -10.78
N VAL A 124 -4.78 -9.14 -11.09
CA VAL A 124 -3.37 -8.73 -11.03
C VAL A 124 -2.97 -8.22 -12.41
N LEU A 125 -2.53 -6.96 -12.47
CA LEU A 125 -2.17 -6.29 -13.73
C LEU A 125 -0.69 -6.48 -14.08
N SER A 126 0.19 -6.40 -13.08
CA SER A 126 1.63 -6.62 -13.26
C SER A 126 2.28 -7.00 -11.94
N VAL A 127 3.31 -7.86 -12.01
CA VAL A 127 4.13 -8.27 -10.87
C VAL A 127 5.60 -8.18 -11.24
N GLY A 128 6.38 -7.46 -10.44
CA GLY A 128 7.85 -7.48 -10.48
C GLY A 128 8.36 -8.34 -9.34
N THR A 129 8.68 -9.59 -9.63
CA THR A 129 9.14 -10.57 -8.64
C THR A 129 10.49 -10.19 -8.03
N VAL A 130 10.71 -10.61 -6.79
CA VAL A 130 11.95 -10.39 -6.06
C VAL A 130 12.56 -11.71 -5.61
N ASP A 131 13.88 -11.85 -5.76
CA ASP A 131 14.65 -12.91 -5.13
C ASP A 131 14.78 -12.58 -3.63
N ALA A 132 14.03 -13.30 -2.79
CA ALA A 132 13.98 -13.09 -1.35
C ALA A 132 15.36 -13.26 -0.68
N GLY A 133 16.27 -14.04 -1.26
CA GLY A 133 17.62 -14.25 -0.72
C GLY A 133 18.58 -13.09 -1.01
N LYS A 134 18.26 -12.25 -2.00
CA LYS A 134 19.10 -11.11 -2.44
C LYS A 134 18.52 -9.75 -2.06
N TYR A 135 17.27 -9.69 -1.61
CA TYR A 135 16.63 -8.43 -1.27
C TYR A 135 17.28 -7.82 -0.02
N PRO A 136 17.88 -6.62 -0.10
CA PRO A 136 18.74 -6.12 0.96
C PRO A 136 17.96 -5.48 2.11
N LEU A 137 16.64 -5.29 2.00
CA LEU A 137 15.83 -4.73 3.09
C LEU A 137 15.16 -5.85 3.89
N PRO A 138 15.70 -6.24 5.06
CA PRO A 138 15.04 -7.17 5.96
C PRO A 138 13.76 -6.57 6.54
N LYS A 139 12.91 -7.44 7.10
CA LYS A 139 11.66 -7.07 7.78
C LYS A 139 11.87 -6.41 9.16
N THR A 140 13.10 -6.31 9.64
CA THR A 140 13.47 -5.77 10.95
C THR A 140 13.74 -4.27 10.88
N LYS A 141 13.82 -3.61 12.05
CA LYS A 141 14.32 -2.23 12.11
C LYS A 141 15.74 -2.17 11.57
N LEU A 142 16.00 -1.16 10.74
CA LEU A 142 17.28 -0.90 10.12
C LEU A 142 17.93 0.33 10.76
N THR A 143 19.26 0.29 10.91
CA THR A 143 20.06 1.44 11.33
C THR A 143 20.24 2.40 10.16
N LEU A 144 20.50 3.68 10.46
CA LEU A 144 20.77 4.67 9.43
C LEU A 144 22.06 4.37 8.67
N GLU A 145 23.04 3.76 9.34
CA GLU A 145 24.31 3.32 8.77
C GLU A 145 24.08 2.29 7.67
N PHE A 146 23.27 1.25 7.93
CA PHE A 146 22.95 0.24 6.92
C PHE A 146 22.22 0.84 5.71
N LEU A 147 21.33 1.81 5.94
CA LEU A 147 20.60 2.49 4.86
C LEU A 147 21.49 3.37 3.98
N ARG A 148 22.71 3.73 4.43
CA ARG A 148 23.70 4.43 3.59
C ARG A 148 24.35 3.50 2.55
N ASP A 149 24.36 2.19 2.76
CA ASP A 149 24.86 1.23 1.76
C ASP A 149 23.83 0.97 0.66
N VAL A 150 22.54 1.16 0.99
CA VAL A 150 21.39 0.95 0.09
C VAL A 150 20.51 2.20 -0.04
N VAL A 151 21.13 3.36 -0.27
CA VAL A 151 20.45 4.67 -0.33
C VAL A 151 19.25 4.69 -1.29
N HIS A 152 19.38 4.04 -2.45
CA HIS A 152 18.32 3.95 -3.46
C HIS A 152 17.06 3.20 -2.96
N LEU A 153 17.16 2.42 -1.88
CA LEU A 153 16.04 1.71 -1.26
C LEU A 153 15.57 2.35 0.05
N ARG A 154 16.31 3.33 0.59
CA ARG A 154 15.93 4.06 1.80
C ARG A 154 14.50 4.61 1.78
N PRO A 155 13.99 5.20 0.67
CA PRO A 155 12.60 5.69 0.61
C PRO A 155 11.53 4.62 0.83
N ARG A 156 11.89 3.33 0.74
CA ARG A 156 10.98 2.20 0.99
C ARG A 156 10.98 1.76 2.45
N THR A 157 11.56 2.53 3.36
CA THR A 157 11.65 2.22 4.80
C THR A 157 10.97 3.31 5.62
N ASN A 158 10.51 2.98 6.82
CA ASN A 158 9.84 3.91 7.73
C ASN A 158 10.81 4.48 8.80
N THR A 159 12.12 4.37 8.56
CA THR A 159 13.18 4.83 9.48
C THR A 159 13.41 6.32 9.38
#